data_AF-A0A1V6EPE8-F1
#
_entry.id   AF-A0A1V6EPE8-F1
#
_cell.length_a   1.000
_cell.length_b   1.000
_cell.length_c   1.000
_cell.angle_alpha   90.00
_cell.angle_beta   90.00
_cell.angle_gamma   90.00
#
_symmetry.space_group_name_H-M   'P 1'
#
loop_
_entity.id
_entity.type
_entity.pdbx_description
1 polymer ?
#
loop_
_entity_poly.entity_id
_entity_poly.type
_entity_poly.pdbx_seq_one_letter_code
_entity_poly.pdbx_strand_id
1 'polypeptide(L)'
;MAYLQANHLHRMPEALKNIIKAISLDASEPRYFSEAQLYMSYASLTPEQLSTFLAEYGEMGKDVTDIQLMRIKLNLYNGDYDTAIGLLEQLQYHIKEGATFNPHVYWVDAHLQKGRALMDRAEYAGAEQAFLRAMEFPVNLEAERDSKTGIAHYYLGLNSKLAGNEEAAKEHFKAMVEYAPASGWGAGDFPELGYFKALASLELGGDKTEAEKGFRELIAEGENRLGTVKDGRHITVSVEESHTARKFLLEHELGRKDRRVSSYYIQGLGCLGLGDRDKAREYFTKAMEIDPMSIDAKYMLESLS
;
A
#
# COMPACT_ATOMS: atom_id res chain seq x y z
N MET A 1 -3.80 7.18 -30.12
CA MET A 1 -5.21 7.52 -29.81
C MET A 1 -5.48 7.40 -28.31
N ALA A 2 -5.20 6.24 -27.69
CA ALA A 2 -5.39 6.02 -26.24
C ALA A 2 -4.79 7.13 -25.38
N TYR A 3 -3.55 7.50 -25.66
CA TYR A 3 -2.85 8.59 -25.00
C TYR A 3 -3.60 9.93 -24.97
N LEU A 4 -4.13 10.38 -26.12
CA LEU A 4 -4.87 11.64 -26.20
C LEU A 4 -6.18 11.55 -25.41
N GLN A 5 -6.84 10.40 -25.48
CA GLN A 5 -8.08 10.15 -24.76
C GLN A 5 -7.87 10.20 -23.24
N ALA A 6 -6.80 9.59 -22.75
CA ALA A 6 -6.45 9.59 -21.35
C ALA A 6 -6.05 10.99 -20.84
N ASN A 7 -5.08 11.62 -21.51
CA ASN A 7 -4.39 12.78 -20.94
C ASN A 7 -5.02 14.13 -21.31
N HIS A 8 -5.87 14.19 -22.34
CA HIS A 8 -6.40 15.47 -22.85
C HIS A 8 -7.91 15.51 -22.99
N LEU A 9 -8.54 14.38 -23.38
CA LEU A 9 -9.97 14.34 -23.64
C LEU A 9 -10.78 13.83 -22.44
N HIS A 10 -10.11 13.37 -21.38
CA HIS A 10 -10.73 12.74 -20.20
C HIS A 10 -11.68 11.58 -20.55
N ARG A 11 -11.28 10.77 -21.55
CA ARG A 11 -12.03 9.63 -22.10
C ARG A 11 -11.33 8.32 -21.72
N MET A 12 -11.29 8.02 -20.42
CA MET A 12 -10.60 6.83 -19.89
C MET A 12 -11.12 5.50 -20.42
N PRO A 13 -12.44 5.26 -20.53
CA PRO A 13 -12.95 4.00 -21.09
C PRO A 13 -12.44 3.75 -22.51
N GLU A 14 -12.41 4.77 -23.36
CA GLU A 14 -11.88 4.66 -24.71
C GLU A 14 -10.36 4.51 -24.74
N ALA A 15 -9.64 5.18 -23.82
CA ALA A 15 -8.21 5.01 -23.67
C ALA A 15 -7.83 3.57 -23.31
N LEU A 16 -8.53 2.98 -22.32
CA LEU A 16 -8.36 1.58 -21.93
C LEU A 16 -8.63 0.63 -23.10
N LYS A 17 -9.74 0.82 -23.82
CA LYS A 17 -10.06 0.01 -25.01
C LYS A 17 -8.94 0.08 -26.06
N ASN A 18 -8.43 1.28 -26.34
CA ASN A 18 -7.40 1.45 -27.36
C ASN A 18 -6.02 0.95 -26.92
N ILE A 19 -5.64 1.11 -25.65
CA ILE A 19 -4.34 0.60 -25.17
C ILE A 19 -4.32 -0.92 -25.11
N ILE A 20 -5.41 -1.55 -24.66
CA ILE A 20 -5.57 -3.01 -24.70
C ILE A 20 -5.54 -3.51 -26.16
N LYS A 21 -6.20 -2.79 -27.08
CA LYS A 21 -6.12 -3.13 -28.50
C LYS A 21 -4.70 -3.03 -29.04
N ALA A 22 -3.92 -2.02 -28.63
CA ALA A 22 -2.53 -1.88 -29.02
C ALA A 22 -1.70 -3.09 -28.55
N ILE A 23 -1.83 -3.50 -27.28
CA ILE A 23 -1.20 -4.72 -26.75
C ILE A 23 -1.57 -5.95 -27.60
N SER A 24 -2.85 -6.12 -27.95
CA SER A 24 -3.31 -7.26 -28.75
C SER A 24 -2.72 -7.32 -30.18
N LEU A 25 -2.30 -6.17 -30.71
CA LEU A 25 -1.77 -6.05 -32.08
C LEU A 25 -0.24 -6.17 -32.10
N ASP A 26 0.42 -5.61 -31.09
CA ASP A 26 1.87 -5.65 -30.93
C ASP A 26 2.24 -5.62 -29.45
N ALA A 27 2.45 -6.82 -28.89
CA ALA A 27 2.88 -6.98 -27.50
C ALA A 27 4.39 -6.83 -27.31
N SER A 28 5.17 -6.61 -28.38
CA SER A 28 6.62 -6.44 -28.26
C SER A 28 7.01 -5.07 -27.72
N GLU A 29 6.07 -4.12 -27.66
CA GLU A 29 6.26 -2.76 -27.17
C GLU A 29 5.93 -2.64 -25.67
N PRO A 30 6.93 -2.57 -24.77
CA PRO A 30 6.71 -2.55 -23.32
C PRO A 30 5.91 -1.34 -22.85
N ARG A 31 6.01 -0.21 -23.57
CA ARG A 31 5.31 1.03 -23.18
C ARG A 31 3.79 0.86 -23.16
N TYR A 32 3.23 -0.02 -23.99
CA TYR A 32 1.79 -0.24 -23.99
C TYR A 32 1.30 -0.86 -22.68
N PHE A 33 2.09 -1.75 -22.09
CA PHE A 33 1.79 -2.34 -20.78
C PHE A 33 1.91 -1.32 -19.65
N SER A 34 2.95 -0.48 -19.66
CA SER A 34 3.09 0.60 -18.68
C SER A 34 1.94 1.61 -18.76
N GLU A 35 1.53 2.02 -19.96
CA GLU A 35 0.38 2.92 -20.13
C GLU A 35 -0.93 2.25 -19.71
N ALA A 36 -1.12 0.97 -20.03
CA ALA A 36 -2.29 0.21 -19.59
C ALA A 36 -2.35 0.15 -18.05
N GLN A 37 -1.24 -0.17 -17.37
CA GLN A 37 -1.18 -0.19 -15.91
C GLN A 37 -1.54 1.17 -15.31
N LEU A 38 -1.03 2.27 -15.88
CA LEU A 38 -1.32 3.63 -15.42
C LEU A 38 -2.82 3.96 -15.58
N TYR A 39 -3.39 3.67 -16.76
CA TYR A 39 -4.80 3.95 -17.03
C TYR A 39 -5.71 3.09 -16.17
N MET A 40 -5.33 1.84 -15.92
CA MET A 40 -6.08 0.94 -15.07
C MET A 40 -6.10 1.38 -13.60
N SER A 41 -4.95 1.86 -13.11
CA SER A 41 -4.84 2.41 -11.76
C SER A 41 -5.68 3.68 -11.59
N TYR A 42 -5.67 4.55 -12.61
CA TYR A 42 -6.46 5.78 -12.62
C TYR A 42 -7.96 5.50 -12.67
N ALA A 43 -8.38 4.52 -13.46
CA ALA A 43 -9.78 4.12 -13.58
C ALA A 43 -10.29 3.26 -12.39
N SER A 44 -9.45 3.01 -11.39
CA SER A 44 -9.79 2.20 -10.21
C SER A 44 -10.39 0.84 -10.56
N LEU A 45 -9.78 0.10 -11.51
CA LEU A 45 -10.29 -1.23 -11.83
C LEU A 45 -10.26 -2.15 -10.61
N THR A 46 -11.26 -3.03 -10.54
CA THR A 46 -11.43 -3.99 -9.44
C THR A 46 -10.43 -5.16 -9.56
N PRO A 47 -10.19 -5.90 -8.47
CA PRO A 47 -9.35 -7.10 -8.49
C PRO A 47 -9.76 -8.10 -9.58
N GLU A 48 -11.07 -8.28 -9.83
CA GLU A 48 -11.59 -9.20 -10.85
C GLU A 48 -11.25 -8.73 -12.27
N GLN A 49 -11.33 -7.41 -12.51
CA GLN A 49 -10.98 -6.84 -13.80
C GLN A 49 -9.47 -6.91 -14.06
N LEU A 50 -8.65 -6.65 -13.04
CA LEU A 50 -7.19 -6.81 -13.13
C LEU A 50 -6.79 -8.27 -13.33
N SER A 51 -7.47 -9.21 -12.65
CA SER A 51 -7.29 -10.65 -12.84
C SER A 51 -7.60 -11.05 -14.28
N THR A 52 -8.68 -10.52 -14.85
CA THR A 52 -9.07 -10.77 -16.25
C THR A 52 -8.00 -10.25 -17.20
N PHE A 53 -7.51 -9.02 -17.00
CA PHE A 53 -6.44 -8.44 -17.81
C PHE A 53 -5.15 -9.28 -17.74
N LEU A 54 -4.73 -9.69 -16.54
CA LEU A 54 -3.52 -10.49 -16.36
C LEU A 54 -3.66 -11.90 -16.95
N ALA A 55 -4.84 -12.51 -16.89
CA ALA A 55 -5.09 -13.81 -17.50
C ALA A 55 -4.97 -13.77 -19.04
N GLU A 56 -5.40 -12.67 -19.66
CA GLU A 56 -5.41 -12.54 -21.12
C GLU A 56 -4.08 -11.99 -21.68
N TYR A 57 -3.49 -11.00 -21.02
CA TYR A 57 -2.33 -10.25 -21.53
C TYR A 57 -1.08 -10.32 -20.65
N GLY A 58 -1.21 -10.83 -19.42
CA GLY A 58 -0.14 -10.76 -18.44
C GLY A 58 1.14 -11.45 -18.89
N GLU A 59 1.06 -12.62 -19.52
CA GLU A 59 2.24 -13.37 -19.96
C GLU A 59 3.02 -12.65 -21.07
N MET A 60 2.32 -11.86 -21.88
CA MET A 60 2.94 -11.08 -22.95
C MET A 60 3.79 -9.93 -22.39
N GLY A 61 3.41 -9.37 -21.24
CA GLY A 61 4.11 -8.29 -20.55
C GLY A 61 4.89 -8.75 -19.31
N LYS A 62 5.22 -10.04 -19.18
CA LYS A 62 5.77 -10.61 -17.93
C LYS A 62 7.11 -10.01 -17.48
N ASP A 63 7.87 -9.45 -18.42
CA ASP A 63 9.17 -8.81 -18.17
C ASP A 63 9.03 -7.28 -17.97
N VAL A 64 7.80 -6.75 -18.04
CA VAL A 64 7.51 -5.34 -17.77
C VAL A 64 7.27 -5.16 -16.27
N THR A 65 8.11 -4.35 -15.62
CA THR A 65 8.06 -4.11 -14.18
C THR A 65 6.67 -3.70 -13.68
N ASP A 66 5.95 -2.84 -14.39
CA ASP A 66 4.60 -2.41 -14.00
C ASP A 66 3.59 -3.58 -13.95
N ILE A 67 3.75 -4.56 -14.84
CA ILE A 67 2.92 -5.78 -14.86
C ILE A 67 3.33 -6.74 -13.74
N GLN A 68 4.64 -6.85 -13.46
CA GLN A 68 5.13 -7.64 -12.33
C GLN A 68 4.61 -7.09 -11.00
N LEU A 69 4.69 -5.77 -10.80
CA LEU A 69 4.14 -5.09 -9.62
C LEU A 69 2.62 -5.24 -9.51
N MET A 70 1.88 -5.19 -10.63
CA MET A 70 0.44 -5.48 -10.63
C MET A 70 0.14 -6.91 -10.18
N ARG A 71 0.89 -7.91 -10.69
CA ARG A 71 0.75 -9.31 -10.25
C ARG A 71 1.02 -9.44 -8.76
N ILE A 72 2.08 -8.82 -8.24
CA ILE A 72 2.42 -8.81 -6.81
C ILE A 72 1.25 -8.23 -6.00
N LYS A 73 0.79 -7.02 -6.34
CA LYS A 73 -0.32 -6.36 -5.63
C LYS A 73 -1.60 -7.21 -5.63
N LEU A 74 -1.90 -7.90 -6.74
CA LEU A 74 -3.08 -8.76 -6.84
C LEU A 74 -2.95 -10.04 -5.99
N ASN A 75 -1.78 -10.68 -5.98
CA ASN A 75 -1.54 -11.83 -5.10
C ASN A 75 -1.64 -11.42 -3.62
N LEU A 76 -1.10 -10.26 -3.24
CA LEU A 76 -1.26 -9.72 -1.88
C LEU A 76 -2.72 -9.44 -1.53
N TYR A 77 -3.50 -8.93 -2.47
CA TYR A 77 -4.93 -8.68 -2.27
C TYR A 77 -5.71 -9.97 -2.03
N ASN A 78 -5.40 -11.02 -2.78
CA ASN A 78 -6.05 -12.33 -2.72
C ASN A 78 -5.62 -13.18 -1.51
N GLY A 79 -4.57 -12.77 -0.79
CA GLY A 79 -3.99 -13.55 0.31
C GLY A 79 -2.98 -14.61 -0.15
N ASP A 80 -2.56 -14.58 -1.41
CA ASP A 80 -1.57 -15.47 -2.01
C ASP A 80 -0.14 -15.01 -1.69
N TYR A 81 0.17 -14.87 -0.39
CA TYR A 81 1.40 -14.22 0.07
C TYR A 81 2.68 -14.90 -0.40
N ASP A 82 2.71 -16.24 -0.42
CA ASP A 82 3.89 -16.99 -0.85
C ASP A 82 4.20 -16.75 -2.34
N THR A 83 3.16 -16.64 -3.17
CA THR A 83 3.31 -16.29 -4.59
C THR A 83 3.82 -14.86 -4.73
N ALA A 84 3.28 -13.91 -3.97
CA ALA A 84 3.76 -12.52 -3.97
C ALA A 84 5.23 -12.40 -3.54
N ILE A 85 5.64 -13.12 -2.49
CA ILE A 85 7.03 -13.16 -2.01
C ILE A 85 7.93 -13.74 -3.10
N GLY A 86 7.58 -14.88 -3.71
CA GLY A 86 8.38 -15.48 -4.77
C GLY A 86 8.55 -14.56 -5.99
N LEU A 87 7.52 -13.78 -6.34
CA LEU A 87 7.61 -12.76 -7.39
C LEU A 87 8.54 -11.60 -6.98
N LEU A 88 8.49 -11.15 -5.72
CA LEU A 88 9.36 -10.10 -5.20
C LEU A 88 10.84 -10.54 -5.13
N GLU A 89 11.12 -11.79 -4.76
CA GLU A 89 12.48 -12.35 -4.74
C GLU A 89 13.11 -12.42 -6.14
N GLN A 90 12.28 -12.61 -7.17
CA GLN A 90 12.69 -12.66 -8.57
C GLN A 90 12.70 -11.30 -9.25
N LEU A 91 12.08 -10.28 -8.64
CA LEU A 91 11.98 -8.95 -9.22
C LEU A 91 13.37 -8.32 -9.29
N GLN A 92 13.79 -7.95 -10.51
CA GLN A 92 14.96 -7.10 -10.73
C GLN A 92 14.49 -5.66 -10.86
N TYR A 93 14.43 -4.94 -9.74
CA TYR A 93 14.00 -3.55 -9.73
C TYR A 93 15.23 -2.64 -9.68
N HIS A 94 15.27 -1.66 -10.57
CA HIS A 94 16.31 -0.64 -10.57
C HIS A 94 15.73 0.70 -10.14
N ILE A 95 16.10 1.15 -8.95
CA ILE A 95 15.73 2.47 -8.45
C ILE A 95 16.49 3.51 -9.28
N LYS A 96 15.76 4.17 -10.19
CA LYS A 96 16.29 5.26 -11.00
C LYS A 96 16.25 6.57 -10.22
N GLU A 97 17.14 7.51 -10.57
CA GLU A 97 17.05 8.88 -10.06
C GLU A 97 15.65 9.45 -10.34
N GLY A 98 14.99 9.94 -9.30
CA GLY A 98 13.62 10.45 -9.38
C GLY A 98 12.51 9.39 -9.31
N ALA A 99 12.83 8.12 -9.02
CA ALA A 99 11.81 7.11 -8.73
C ALA A 99 10.91 7.56 -7.57
N THR A 100 9.60 7.42 -7.74
CA THR A 100 8.60 7.83 -6.73
C THR A 100 8.04 6.65 -5.95
N PHE A 101 8.28 5.42 -6.42
CA PHE A 101 7.79 4.19 -5.82
C PHE A 101 8.94 3.36 -5.25
N ASN A 102 8.74 2.88 -4.01
CA ASN A 102 9.63 1.96 -3.32
C ASN A 102 8.98 0.56 -3.32
N PRO A 103 9.49 -0.44 -4.06
CA PRO A 103 8.88 -1.77 -4.13
C PRO A 103 8.96 -2.55 -2.80
N HIS A 104 9.82 -2.11 -1.87
CA HIS A 104 9.95 -2.71 -0.55
C HIS A 104 8.65 -2.68 0.26
N VAL A 105 7.74 -1.73 -0.01
CA VAL A 105 6.44 -1.69 0.67
C VAL A 105 5.63 -2.97 0.46
N TYR A 106 5.75 -3.60 -0.73
CA TYR A 106 5.11 -4.89 -1.00
C TYR A 106 5.82 -6.05 -0.33
N TRP A 107 7.12 -5.96 -0.07
CA TRP A 107 7.85 -6.94 0.75
C TRP A 107 7.36 -6.93 2.19
N VAL A 108 7.25 -5.72 2.77
CA VAL A 108 6.68 -5.52 4.12
C VAL A 108 5.27 -6.09 4.17
N ASP A 109 4.41 -5.72 3.22
CA ASP A 109 3.01 -6.17 3.18
C ASP A 109 2.90 -7.69 3.05
N ALA A 110 3.66 -8.31 2.15
CA ALA A 110 3.63 -9.75 1.96
C ALA A 110 3.96 -10.51 3.26
N HIS A 111 5.02 -10.09 3.93
CA HIS A 111 5.51 -10.75 5.13
C HIS A 111 4.67 -10.44 6.37
N LEU A 112 4.20 -9.20 6.54
CA LEU A 112 3.27 -8.86 7.63
C LEU A 112 1.98 -9.66 7.50
N GLN A 113 1.37 -9.71 6.32
CA GLN A 113 0.07 -10.37 6.14
C GLN A 113 0.20 -11.90 6.20
N LYS A 114 1.29 -12.48 5.68
CA LYS A 114 1.63 -13.89 5.91
C LYS A 114 1.78 -14.18 7.40
N GLY A 115 2.52 -13.34 8.13
CA GLY A 115 2.74 -13.50 9.57
C GLY A 115 1.43 -13.46 10.35
N ARG A 116 0.54 -12.52 10.03
CA ARG A 116 -0.80 -12.44 10.63
C ARG A 116 -1.62 -13.69 10.36
N ALA A 117 -1.67 -14.17 9.11
CA ALA A 117 -2.41 -15.38 8.76
C ALA A 117 -1.86 -16.65 9.45
N LEU A 118 -0.54 -16.73 9.70
CA LEU A 118 0.06 -17.80 10.50
C LEU A 118 -0.27 -17.66 11.99
N MET A 119 -0.20 -16.44 12.53
CA MET A 119 -0.53 -16.13 13.91
C MET A 119 -2.00 -16.45 14.23
N ASP A 120 -2.93 -16.13 13.33
CA ASP A 120 -4.37 -16.45 13.45
C ASP A 120 -4.63 -17.97 13.50
N ARG A 121 -3.72 -18.77 12.93
CA ARG A 121 -3.72 -20.25 12.99
C ARG A 121 -2.93 -20.83 14.17
N ALA A 122 -2.44 -19.97 15.07
CA ALA A 122 -1.54 -20.33 16.17
C ALA A 122 -0.20 -20.94 15.72
N GLU A 123 0.21 -20.71 14.47
CA GLU A 123 1.51 -21.12 13.92
C GLU A 123 2.60 -20.10 14.29
N TYR A 124 2.80 -19.87 15.59
CA TYR A 124 3.56 -18.73 16.11
C TYR A 124 5.02 -18.66 15.65
N ALA A 125 5.69 -19.80 15.51
CA ALA A 125 7.08 -19.84 15.02
C ALA A 125 7.19 -19.41 13.55
N GLY A 126 6.21 -19.78 12.71
CA GLY A 126 6.15 -19.34 11.32
C GLY A 126 5.79 -17.86 11.22
N ALA A 127 4.87 -17.40 12.06
CA ALA A 127 4.48 -15.98 12.13
C ALA A 127 5.67 -15.09 12.53
N GLU A 128 6.43 -15.48 13.55
CA GLU A 128 7.64 -14.78 13.98
C GLU A 128 8.64 -14.63 12.83
N GLN A 129 8.95 -15.73 12.12
CA GLN A 129 9.85 -15.68 10.96
C GLN A 129 9.34 -14.73 9.89
N ALA A 130 8.03 -14.74 9.60
CA ALA A 130 7.46 -13.83 8.62
C ALA A 130 7.60 -12.36 9.05
N PHE A 131 7.31 -12.03 10.31
CA PHE A 131 7.48 -10.64 10.79
C PHE A 131 8.94 -10.18 10.82
N LEU A 132 9.88 -11.07 11.14
CA LEU A 132 11.31 -10.76 11.04
C LEU A 132 11.72 -10.47 9.60
N ARG A 133 11.26 -11.28 8.64
CA ARG A 133 11.50 -11.07 7.21
C ARG A 133 10.93 -9.75 6.70
N ALA A 134 9.80 -9.27 7.25
CA ALA A 134 9.22 -7.98 6.89
C ALA A 134 10.16 -6.80 7.17
N MET A 135 11.16 -6.95 8.05
CA MET A 135 12.14 -5.91 8.38
C MET A 135 13.45 -6.03 7.59
N GLU A 136 13.61 -7.08 6.79
CA GLU A 136 14.79 -7.26 5.92
C GLU A 136 14.63 -6.45 4.64
N PHE A 137 15.76 -5.97 4.09
CA PHE A 137 15.81 -5.25 2.81
C PHE A 137 16.52 -6.13 1.76
N PRO A 138 15.78 -6.89 0.94
CA PRO A 138 16.37 -7.69 -0.12
C PRO A 138 17.13 -6.84 -1.13
N VAL A 139 18.37 -7.24 -1.45
CA VAL A 139 19.27 -6.47 -2.33
C VAL A 139 18.66 -6.23 -3.71
N ASN A 140 17.87 -7.17 -4.22
CA ASN A 140 17.25 -7.08 -5.54
C ASN A 140 16.14 -6.02 -5.66
N LEU A 141 15.65 -5.50 -4.53
CA LEU A 141 14.68 -4.40 -4.48
C LEU A 141 15.34 -3.02 -4.41
N GLU A 142 16.67 -2.97 -4.20
CA GLU A 142 17.51 -1.76 -4.12
C GLU A 142 17.07 -0.71 -3.06
N ALA A 143 16.13 -1.05 -2.19
CA ALA A 143 15.63 -0.16 -1.15
C ALA A 143 16.49 -0.25 0.11
N GLU A 144 16.73 0.91 0.75
CA GLU A 144 17.52 0.99 1.99
C GLU A 144 16.70 1.49 3.18
N ARG A 145 15.50 2.01 2.93
CA ARG A 145 14.64 2.64 3.93
C ARG A 145 13.20 2.31 3.63
N ASP A 146 12.44 2.04 4.68
CA ASP A 146 11.00 1.90 4.68
C ASP A 146 10.52 1.95 6.14
N SER A 147 9.80 3.00 6.51
CA SER A 147 9.35 3.16 7.89
C SER A 147 8.21 2.21 8.25
N LYS A 148 7.53 1.60 7.26
CA LYS A 148 6.47 0.62 7.49
C LYS A 148 6.98 -0.64 8.20
N THR A 149 8.28 -0.94 8.05
CA THR A 149 8.96 -2.05 8.75
C THR A 149 8.74 -2.02 10.27
N GLY A 150 8.60 -0.83 10.86
CA GLY A 150 8.35 -0.69 12.31
C GLY A 150 7.08 -1.40 12.79
N ILE A 151 6.07 -1.54 11.94
CA ILE A 151 4.81 -2.24 12.26
C ILE A 151 5.06 -3.70 12.66
N ALA A 152 6.12 -4.33 12.15
CA ALA A 152 6.49 -5.70 12.51
C ALA A 152 6.75 -5.87 14.02
N HIS A 153 7.28 -4.85 14.71
CA HIS A 153 7.49 -4.92 16.16
C HIS A 153 6.18 -5.10 16.93
N TYR A 154 5.11 -4.43 16.52
CA TYR A 154 3.80 -4.62 17.16
C TYR A 154 3.32 -6.07 17.01
N TYR A 155 3.40 -6.61 15.79
CA TYR A 155 2.94 -7.98 15.53
C TYR A 155 3.85 -9.05 16.14
N LEU A 156 5.16 -8.83 16.23
CA LEU A 156 6.07 -9.68 16.98
C LEU A 156 5.71 -9.72 18.47
N GLY A 157 5.34 -8.57 19.04
CA GLY A 157 4.87 -8.48 20.42
C GLY A 157 3.57 -9.26 20.63
N LEU A 158 2.59 -9.07 19.74
CA LEU A 158 1.31 -9.78 19.79
C LEU A 158 1.50 -11.30 19.62
N ASN A 159 2.32 -11.73 18.66
CA ASN A 159 2.64 -13.14 18.42
C ASN A 159 3.31 -13.78 19.64
N SER A 160 4.28 -13.10 20.24
CA SER A 160 4.97 -13.57 21.46
C SER A 160 4.03 -13.70 22.64
N LYS A 161 3.13 -12.73 22.83
CA LYS A 161 2.10 -12.76 23.86
C LYS A 161 1.16 -13.96 23.67
N LEU A 162 0.68 -14.19 22.45
CA LEU A 162 -0.18 -15.33 22.12
C LEU A 162 0.53 -16.68 22.28
N ALA A 163 1.84 -16.73 22.01
CA ALA A 163 2.70 -17.89 22.25
C ALA A 163 3.03 -18.14 23.74
N GLY A 164 2.59 -17.26 24.65
CA GLY A 164 2.86 -17.35 26.09
C GLY A 164 4.24 -16.85 26.53
N ASN A 165 4.96 -16.14 25.66
CA ASN A 165 6.26 -15.53 25.98
C ASN A 165 6.09 -14.03 26.31
N GLU A 166 5.72 -13.75 27.56
CA GLU A 166 5.44 -12.38 28.03
C GLU A 166 6.66 -11.45 27.97
N GLU A 167 7.87 -11.96 28.23
CA GLU A 167 9.07 -11.14 28.24
C GLU A 167 9.43 -10.68 26.82
N ALA A 168 9.43 -11.59 25.84
CA ALA A 168 9.62 -11.21 24.44
C ALA A 168 8.51 -10.27 23.94
N ALA A 169 7.27 -10.47 24.38
CA ALA A 169 6.17 -9.57 24.04
C ALA A 169 6.45 -8.13 24.48
N LYS A 170 6.87 -7.94 25.74
CA LYS A 170 7.21 -6.61 26.29
C LYS A 170 8.38 -5.98 25.54
N GLU A 171 9.42 -6.75 25.21
CA GLU A 171 10.57 -6.26 24.44
C GLU A 171 10.14 -5.71 23.07
N HIS A 172 9.30 -6.45 22.34
CA HIS A 172 8.81 -6.03 21.04
C HIS A 172 7.83 -4.85 21.10
N PHE A 173 6.93 -4.81 22.08
CA PHE A 173 6.07 -3.64 22.27
C PHE A 173 6.88 -2.39 22.63
N LYS A 174 7.92 -2.52 23.45
CA LYS A 174 8.83 -1.41 23.74
C LYS A 174 9.54 -0.94 22.47
N ALA A 175 10.04 -1.85 21.65
CA ALA A 175 10.64 -1.52 20.36
C ALA A 175 9.66 -0.76 19.44
N MET A 176 8.38 -1.15 19.39
CA MET A 176 7.36 -0.43 18.63
C MET A 176 7.15 1.01 19.15
N VAL A 177 7.03 1.19 20.47
CA VAL A 177 6.85 2.52 21.09
C VAL A 177 8.05 3.42 20.80
N GLU A 178 9.27 2.90 20.92
CA GLU A 178 10.52 3.62 20.71
C GLU A 178 10.91 3.80 19.23
N TYR A 179 10.24 3.09 18.31
CA TYR A 179 10.58 3.10 16.89
C TYR A 179 10.54 4.51 16.29
N ALA A 180 11.64 4.96 15.70
CA ALA A 180 11.72 6.23 14.99
C ALA A 180 11.63 5.97 13.47
N PRO A 181 10.62 6.53 12.77
CA PRO A 181 10.53 6.43 11.31
C PRO A 181 11.81 6.93 10.65
N ALA A 182 12.24 6.25 9.58
CA ALA A 182 13.37 6.70 8.79
C ALA A 182 13.04 8.05 8.12
N SER A 183 14.07 8.78 7.72
CA SER A 183 13.92 10.04 6.98
C SER A 183 14.63 9.98 5.63
N GLY A 184 14.15 10.76 4.67
CA GLY A 184 14.69 10.83 3.32
C GLY A 184 13.98 9.93 2.32
N TRP A 185 14.51 9.87 1.10
CA TRP A 185 13.95 9.08 0.02
C TRP A 185 13.87 7.59 0.40
N GLY A 186 12.78 6.93 0.00
CA GLY A 186 12.47 5.53 0.32
C GLY A 186 11.74 5.33 1.65
N ALA A 187 11.92 6.22 2.63
CA ALA A 187 11.39 6.02 3.99
C ALA A 187 9.85 5.97 4.08
N GLY A 188 9.14 6.59 3.14
CA GLY A 188 7.68 6.64 3.09
C GLY A 188 7.05 7.51 4.18
N ASP A 189 5.75 7.75 4.03
CA ASP A 189 4.91 8.50 4.97
C ASP A 189 3.82 7.55 5.47
N PHE A 190 4.02 7.00 6.67
CA PHE A 190 3.16 5.96 7.27
C PHE A 190 2.60 6.43 8.62
N PRO A 191 1.59 7.33 8.65
CA PRO A 191 1.01 7.81 9.90
C PRO A 191 0.37 6.68 10.74
N GLU A 192 0.03 5.54 10.15
CA GLU A 192 -0.45 4.35 10.84
C GLU A 192 0.54 3.82 11.89
N LEU A 193 1.83 4.17 11.82
CA LEU A 193 2.79 3.88 12.89
C LEU A 193 2.31 4.45 14.24
N GLY A 194 1.60 5.59 14.24
CA GLY A 194 1.00 6.17 15.44
C GLY A 194 -0.06 5.25 16.07
N TYR A 195 -0.84 4.55 15.25
CA TYR A 195 -1.84 3.58 15.71
C TYR A 195 -1.17 2.42 16.43
N PHE A 196 -0.17 1.80 15.80
CA PHE A 196 0.55 0.67 16.37
C PHE A 196 1.38 1.04 17.61
N LYS A 197 1.93 2.27 17.66
CA LYS A 197 2.59 2.81 18.87
C LYS A 197 1.63 2.93 20.04
N ALA A 198 0.44 3.49 19.81
CA ALA A 198 -0.57 3.62 20.85
C ALA A 198 -1.03 2.25 21.36
N LEU A 199 -1.26 1.28 20.46
CA LEU A 199 -1.59 -0.09 20.85
C LEU A 199 -0.47 -0.78 21.65
N ALA A 200 0.78 -0.67 21.20
CA ALA A 200 1.93 -1.22 21.92
C ALA A 200 2.08 -0.58 23.31
N SER A 201 1.85 0.72 23.44
CA SER A 201 1.86 1.42 24.72
C SER A 201 0.78 0.89 25.67
N LEU A 202 -0.44 0.64 25.17
CA LEU A 202 -1.52 0.02 25.95
C LEU A 202 -1.16 -1.39 26.42
N GLU A 203 -0.52 -2.19 25.55
CA GLU A 203 -0.04 -3.53 25.90
C GLU A 203 1.02 -3.52 27.01
N LEU A 204 1.78 -2.42 27.14
CA LEU A 204 2.74 -2.20 28.22
C LEU A 204 2.12 -1.58 29.49
N GLY A 205 0.79 -1.36 29.51
CA GLY A 205 0.10 -0.71 30.63
C GLY A 205 0.22 0.81 30.65
N GLY A 206 0.48 1.45 29.50
CA GLY A 206 0.50 2.90 29.35
C GLY A 206 -0.86 3.58 29.60
N ASP A 207 -0.85 4.91 29.76
CA ASP A 207 -2.06 5.68 30.02
C ASP A 207 -3.03 5.62 28.83
N LYS A 208 -4.22 5.10 29.10
CA LYS A 208 -5.31 5.02 28.12
C LYS A 208 -5.68 6.39 27.54
N THR A 209 -5.61 7.45 28.33
CA THR A 209 -5.94 8.82 27.89
C THR A 209 -4.96 9.30 26.82
N GLU A 210 -3.67 8.99 26.97
CA GLU A 210 -2.65 9.35 25.99
C GLU A 210 -2.80 8.52 24.70
N ALA A 211 -3.14 7.23 24.82
CA ALA A 211 -3.45 6.40 23.65
C ALA A 211 -4.69 6.93 22.88
N GLU A 212 -5.77 7.29 23.59
CA GLU A 212 -6.95 7.91 22.98
C GLU A 212 -6.63 9.25 22.31
N LYS A 213 -5.73 10.03 22.89
CA LYS A 213 -5.25 11.26 22.26
C LYS A 213 -4.51 10.96 20.95
N GLY A 214 -3.59 10.00 20.94
CA GLY A 214 -2.91 9.56 19.71
C GLY A 214 -3.89 9.08 18.63
N PHE A 215 -4.94 8.36 19.00
CA PHE A 215 -5.99 7.96 18.05
C PHE A 215 -6.79 9.15 17.50
N ARG A 216 -7.08 10.18 18.32
CA ARG A 216 -7.73 11.41 17.84
C ARG A 216 -6.81 12.23 16.93
N GLU A 217 -5.50 12.22 17.18
CA GLU A 217 -4.51 12.86 16.31
C GLU A 217 -4.48 12.23 14.90
N LEU A 218 -4.62 10.90 14.80
CA LEU A 218 -4.76 10.23 13.49
C LEU A 218 -6.00 10.68 12.72
N ILE A 219 -7.14 10.84 13.41
CA ILE A 219 -8.37 11.34 12.80
C ILE A 219 -8.16 12.76 12.28
N ALA A 220 -7.63 13.64 13.12
CA ALA A 220 -7.37 15.04 12.77
C ALA A 220 -6.37 15.18 11.61
N GLU A 221 -5.32 14.35 11.59
CA GLU A 221 -4.35 14.33 10.49
C GLU A 221 -5.00 13.88 9.18
N GLY A 222 -5.87 12.86 9.21
CA GLY A 222 -6.62 12.45 8.03
C GLY A 222 -7.58 13.53 7.51
N GLU A 223 -8.27 14.25 8.41
CA GLU A 223 -9.12 15.40 8.03
C GLU A 223 -8.31 16.51 7.36
N ASN A 224 -7.17 16.85 7.95
CA ASN A 224 -6.26 17.88 7.43
C ASN A 224 -5.72 17.50 6.05
N ARG A 225 -5.25 16.26 5.89
CA ARG A 225 -4.77 15.74 4.59
C ARG A 225 -5.84 15.81 3.51
N LEU A 226 -7.09 15.47 3.82
CA LEU A 226 -8.22 15.61 2.88
C LEU A 226 -8.50 17.08 2.51
N GLY A 227 -8.40 18.00 3.47
CA GLY A 227 -8.54 19.44 3.22
C GLY A 227 -7.50 19.96 2.22
N THR A 228 -6.23 19.61 2.41
CA THR A 228 -5.14 20.05 1.53
C THR A 228 -5.25 19.52 0.10
N VAL A 229 -5.83 18.33 -0.12
CA VAL A 229 -6.07 17.78 -1.46
C VAL A 229 -7.11 18.61 -2.22
N LYS A 230 -8.12 19.14 -1.53
CA LYS A 230 -9.18 19.95 -2.15
C LYS A 230 -8.71 21.36 -2.54
N ASP A 231 -7.77 21.93 -1.78
CA ASP A 231 -7.21 23.27 -2.00
C ASP A 231 -6.12 23.35 -3.08
N GLY A 232 -5.74 22.20 -3.65
CA GLY A 232 -4.78 22.11 -4.76
C GLY A 232 -5.35 22.69 -6.04
N ARG A 233 -5.48 24.03 -6.11
CA ARG A 233 -5.79 24.82 -7.30
C ARG A 233 -5.10 24.18 -8.50
N HIS A 234 -5.91 23.85 -9.51
CA HIS A 234 -5.50 23.27 -10.78
C HIS A 234 -4.10 23.78 -11.15
N ILE A 235 -3.12 22.89 -11.08
CA ILE A 235 -1.81 23.16 -11.64
C ILE A 235 -2.04 23.16 -13.16
N THR A 236 -2.44 24.31 -13.69
CA THR A 236 -2.35 24.63 -15.10
C THR A 236 -0.88 24.95 -15.37
N VAL A 237 0.01 23.96 -15.18
CA VAL A 237 1.33 24.08 -15.78
C VAL A 237 1.07 24.02 -17.28
N SER A 238 1.52 25.05 -17.99
CA SER A 238 1.74 24.96 -19.43
C SER A 238 2.82 23.91 -19.64
N VAL A 239 2.42 22.65 -19.59
CA VAL A 239 3.29 21.50 -19.78
C VAL A 239 3.71 21.54 -21.24
N GLU A 240 5.00 21.82 -21.50
CA GLU A 240 5.60 21.67 -22.83
C GLU A 240 5.25 20.30 -23.41
N GLU A 241 5.07 20.23 -24.74
CA GLU A 241 4.45 19.12 -25.46
C GLU A 241 5.23 17.79 -25.49
N SER A 242 6.13 17.53 -24.54
CA SER A 242 6.85 16.26 -24.43
C SER A 242 6.01 15.17 -23.73
N HIS A 243 6.21 13.92 -24.14
CA HIS A 243 5.53 12.73 -23.61
C HIS A 243 5.77 12.53 -22.09
N THR A 244 6.95 12.90 -21.59
CA THR A 244 7.35 12.84 -20.18
C THR A 244 6.56 13.82 -19.30
N ALA A 245 6.32 15.03 -19.80
CA ALA A 245 5.66 16.07 -19.02
C ALA A 245 4.14 15.82 -18.85
N ARG A 246 3.55 14.89 -19.64
CA ARG A 246 2.12 14.57 -19.66
C ARG A 246 1.74 13.29 -18.88
N LYS A 247 2.63 12.29 -18.74
CA LYS A 247 2.48 11.20 -17.73
C LYS A 247 2.34 11.76 -16.31
N PHE A 248 3.04 12.85 -16.06
CA PHE A 248 3.00 13.61 -14.82
C PHE A 248 1.59 13.98 -14.36
N LEU A 249 0.62 14.22 -15.28
CA LEU A 249 -0.74 14.58 -14.88
C LEU A 249 -1.48 13.41 -14.22
N LEU A 250 -1.46 12.23 -14.84
CA LEU A 250 -2.12 11.05 -14.28
C LEU A 250 -1.41 10.56 -13.02
N GLU A 251 -0.07 10.56 -13.02
CA GLU A 251 0.72 10.21 -11.83
C GLU A 251 0.44 11.17 -10.67
N HIS A 252 0.27 12.47 -10.93
CA HIS A 252 -0.10 13.45 -9.91
C HIS A 252 -1.53 13.23 -9.39
N GLU A 253 -2.49 12.93 -10.26
CA GLU A 253 -3.85 12.58 -9.83
C GLU A 253 -3.90 11.26 -9.06
N LEU A 254 -3.05 10.28 -9.41
CA LEU A 254 -2.85 9.07 -8.61
C LEU A 254 -2.26 9.40 -7.24
N GLY A 255 -1.26 10.28 -7.14
CA GLY A 255 -0.75 10.72 -5.84
C GLY A 255 -1.82 11.40 -4.97
N ARG A 256 -2.73 12.18 -5.57
CA ARG A 256 -3.90 12.75 -4.87
C ARG A 256 -4.89 11.67 -4.43
N LYS A 257 -5.14 10.68 -5.30
CA LYS A 257 -5.96 9.50 -4.99
C LYS A 257 -5.37 8.74 -3.80
N ASP A 258 -4.09 8.40 -3.84
CA ASP A 258 -3.38 7.68 -2.78
C ASP A 258 -3.42 8.44 -1.45
N ARG A 259 -3.21 9.77 -1.49
CA ARG A 259 -3.37 10.61 -0.29
C ARG A 259 -4.79 10.56 0.28
N ARG A 260 -5.84 10.53 -0.56
CA ARG A 260 -7.22 10.40 -0.08
C ARG A 260 -7.48 9.03 0.55
N VAL A 261 -6.98 7.96 -0.09
CA VAL A 261 -7.06 6.58 0.45
C VAL A 261 -6.38 6.52 1.81
N SER A 262 -5.13 7.00 1.92
CA SER A 262 -4.37 6.97 3.18
C SER A 262 -5.02 7.85 4.26
N SER A 263 -5.62 8.98 3.89
CA SER A 263 -6.34 9.84 4.83
C SER A 263 -7.55 9.16 5.45
N TYR A 264 -8.40 8.52 4.63
CA TYR A 264 -9.55 7.76 5.15
C TYR A 264 -9.08 6.53 5.93
N TYR A 265 -8.03 5.86 5.49
CA TYR A 265 -7.45 4.74 6.22
C TYR A 265 -7.02 5.13 7.65
N ILE A 266 -6.27 6.22 7.83
CA ILE A 266 -5.81 6.63 9.16
C ILE A 266 -6.94 7.18 10.05
N GLN A 267 -7.99 7.77 9.46
CA GLN A 267 -9.23 8.08 10.19
C GLN A 267 -9.90 6.81 10.70
N GLY A 268 -9.97 5.77 9.87
CA GLY A 268 -10.50 4.47 10.26
C GLY A 268 -9.70 3.83 11.41
N LEU A 269 -8.37 3.89 11.34
CA LEU A 269 -7.49 3.42 12.43
C LEU A 269 -7.73 4.20 13.73
N GLY A 270 -7.84 5.52 13.66
CA GLY A 270 -8.14 6.35 14.83
C GLY A 270 -9.50 6.01 15.46
N CYS A 271 -10.56 5.88 14.65
CA CYS A 271 -11.88 5.45 15.14
C CYS A 271 -11.82 4.05 15.76
N LEU A 272 -11.10 3.12 15.14
CA LEU A 272 -10.93 1.77 15.66
C LEU A 272 -10.21 1.76 17.01
N GLY A 273 -9.13 2.55 17.16
CA GLY A 273 -8.42 2.69 18.42
C GLY A 273 -9.27 3.27 19.55
N LEU A 274 -10.24 4.14 19.22
CA LEU A 274 -11.25 4.66 20.16
C LEU A 274 -12.40 3.68 20.44
N GLY A 275 -12.43 2.52 19.78
CA GLY A 275 -13.50 1.52 19.90
C GLY A 275 -14.74 1.81 19.06
N ASP A 276 -14.74 2.86 18.22
CA ASP A 276 -15.85 3.22 17.33
C ASP A 276 -15.77 2.38 16.03
N ARG A 277 -16.15 1.11 16.13
CA ARG A 277 -16.06 0.12 15.04
C ARG A 277 -16.92 0.50 13.82
N ASP A 278 -18.07 1.15 14.04
CA ASP A 278 -18.97 1.55 12.96
C ASP A 278 -18.35 2.66 12.10
N LYS A 279 -17.79 3.71 12.73
CA LYS A 279 -17.06 4.73 11.96
C LYS A 279 -15.77 4.19 11.35
N ALA A 280 -15.06 3.29 12.04
CA ALA A 280 -13.89 2.64 11.45
C ALA A 280 -14.27 1.92 10.15
N ARG A 281 -15.36 1.14 10.16
CA ARG A 281 -15.90 0.47 8.97
C ARG A 281 -16.27 1.46 7.87
N GLU A 282 -16.94 2.56 8.21
CA GLU A 282 -17.29 3.61 7.24
C GLU A 282 -16.05 4.18 6.54
N TYR A 283 -15.02 4.53 7.30
CA TYR A 283 -13.80 5.13 6.76
C TYR A 283 -12.97 4.15 5.92
N PHE A 284 -12.80 2.91 6.37
CA PHE A 284 -12.12 1.91 5.55
C PHE A 284 -12.90 1.59 4.27
N THR A 285 -14.23 1.59 4.32
CA THR A 285 -15.09 1.41 3.13
C THR A 285 -14.86 2.56 2.14
N LYS A 286 -14.84 3.81 2.62
CA LYS A 286 -14.52 4.99 1.79
C LYS A 286 -13.14 4.89 1.13
N ALA A 287 -12.14 4.36 1.82
CA ALA A 287 -10.81 4.14 1.25
C ALA A 287 -10.87 3.12 0.09
N MET A 288 -11.61 2.01 0.25
CA MET A 288 -11.80 1.00 -0.80
C MET A 288 -12.70 1.45 -1.95
N GLU A 289 -13.68 2.32 -1.70
CA GLU A 289 -14.48 2.94 -2.77
C GLU A 289 -13.62 3.80 -3.71
N ILE A 290 -12.55 4.41 -3.18
CA ILE A 290 -11.60 5.21 -3.96
C ILE A 290 -10.60 4.31 -4.71
N ASP A 291 -9.99 3.36 -4.00
CA ASP A 291 -9.12 2.34 -4.59
C ASP A 291 -9.57 0.93 -4.17
N PRO A 292 -10.26 0.18 -5.05
CA PRO A 292 -10.68 -1.20 -4.76
C PRO A 292 -9.52 -2.15 -4.47
N MET A 293 -8.30 -1.76 -4.86
CA MET A 293 -7.04 -2.47 -4.60
C MET A 293 -6.32 -1.99 -3.32
N SER A 294 -6.99 -1.24 -2.43
CA SER A 294 -6.41 -0.82 -1.14
C SER A 294 -6.32 -2.00 -0.17
N ILE A 295 -5.13 -2.59 -0.09
CA ILE A 295 -4.83 -3.80 0.68
C ILE A 295 -5.03 -3.57 2.19
N ASP A 296 -4.44 -2.51 2.74
CA ASP A 296 -4.51 -2.24 4.18
C ASP A 296 -5.95 -1.97 4.65
N ALA A 297 -6.73 -1.21 3.88
CA ALA A 297 -8.13 -0.94 4.20
C ALA A 297 -9.00 -2.22 4.16
N LYS A 298 -8.77 -3.10 3.17
CA LYS A 298 -9.42 -4.42 3.09
C LYS A 298 -9.15 -5.24 4.34
N TYR A 299 -7.89 -5.38 4.73
CA TYR A 299 -7.53 -6.17 5.91
C TYR A 299 -8.14 -5.62 7.20
N MET A 300 -8.17 -4.30 7.36
CA MET A 300 -8.82 -3.70 8.52
C MET A 300 -10.34 -3.94 8.50
N LEU A 301 -11.01 -3.86 7.34
CA LEU A 301 -12.44 -4.20 7.24
C LEU A 301 -12.76 -5.66 7.58
N GLU A 302 -11.95 -6.59 7.09
CA GLU A 302 -12.08 -8.02 7.39
C GLU A 302 -11.86 -8.31 8.88
N SER A 303 -11.00 -7.54 9.55
CA SER A 303 -10.83 -7.64 11.01
C SER A 303 -12.03 -7.09 11.82
N LEU A 304 -12.93 -6.35 11.16
CA LEU A 304 -14.12 -5.78 11.80
C LEU A 304 -15.35 -6.70 11.71
N SER A 305 -15.38 -7.62 10.74
CA SER A 305 -16.47 -8.59 10.53
C SER A 305 -16.65 -9.59 11.67
#